data_AF-A0A9P8CNL8-F1
#
_entry.id   AF-A0A9P8CNL8-F1
#
_cell.length_a   1.000
_cell.length_b   1.000
_cell.length_c   1.000
_cell.angle_alpha   90.00
_cell.angle_beta   90.00
_cell.angle_gamma   90.00
#
_symmetry.space_group_name_H-M   'P 1'
#
loop_
_entity.id
_entity.type
_entity.pdbx_description
1 polymer ?
#
loop_
_entity_poly.entity_id
_entity_poly.type
_entity_poly.pdbx_seq_one_letter_code
_entity_poly.pdbx_strand_id
1 'polypeptide(L)'
;MAEPFTWAVVATAIAKGALGWVGTKVMDSLFNTRKPNYAQLQAGSIKQIAAVLQKALEAERLQEATDKLESLVRNIENYNNAPSTSLFRLHDAANDSLDLLATLASLGYLGLPSYIVAAGLRITILQELHLVTGDKGELLNVLLHIRDSIDECENSMAKGFQMFREMSTAPAKSIVGWVATFNGKPILGNSRTSVLQQQKEMSDAFRKTELDPNETLYENVLHEWLGIRELTIERARLAGLEVPRDLIVAPNFQSWILQTGTPLHVTDDSFQFCFADWNGDGRPDLVAIKKNKTGSNSTEVHILSGASNFQSWILQTGTPLHETDHTFEFMVADWNGDGRPDLIAIKKSQTGSNTTEVHILSGASSFQTWILQTGTPLHETDHTFKFLVSDWNGDGRPDLVAIKKSKTGTSSTEVHVLSGSSNFQSWILQTGTALHETNEQYQFIMADWKGRGRQDLVVINKGKPGAENTEVYILSALSGYQNYILKTSTGLHGTDGSFEFAMVNWNRPGISDLVAIKKSATGSNSTEVHILSG
;
A
#
# COMPACT_ATOMS: atom_id res chain seq x y z
N MET A 1 4.54 25.88 15.54
CA MET A 1 4.37 25.60 14.10
C MET A 1 2.99 24.99 13.96
N ALA A 2 2.03 25.74 13.42
CA ALA A 2 0.68 25.24 13.20
C ALA A 2 0.73 24.21 12.07
N GLU A 3 0.13 23.04 12.26
CA GLU A 3 -0.17 22.15 11.13
C GLU A 3 -0.92 22.97 10.08
N PRO A 4 -0.57 22.87 8.79
CA PRO A 4 -1.30 23.58 7.76
C PRO A 4 -2.74 23.05 7.81
N PHE A 5 -3.69 23.96 8.05
CA PHE A 5 -5.11 23.71 7.91
C PHE A 5 -5.35 23.29 6.45
N THR A 6 -5.28 21.98 6.18
CA THR A 6 -5.42 21.40 4.85
C THR A 6 -6.86 20.93 4.66
N TRP A 7 -7.44 21.21 3.50
CA TRP A 7 -8.81 20.81 3.12
C TRP A 7 -9.11 19.33 3.36
N ALA A 8 -8.08 18.48 3.31
CA ALA A 8 -8.11 17.07 3.66
C ALA A 8 -8.71 16.78 5.06
N VAL A 9 -8.39 17.60 6.06
CA VAL A 9 -8.88 17.40 7.43
C VAL A 9 -10.39 17.62 7.50
N VAL A 10 -10.90 18.66 6.81
CA VAL A 10 -12.32 19.00 6.81
C VAL A 10 -13.13 17.96 6.03
N ALA A 11 -12.65 17.54 4.86
CA ALA A 11 -13.28 16.49 4.06
C ALA A 11 -13.33 15.15 4.81
N THR A 12 -12.26 14.79 5.53
CA THR A 12 -12.23 13.58 6.38
C THR A 12 -13.28 13.65 7.48
N ALA A 13 -13.38 14.79 8.18
CA ALA A 13 -14.34 14.95 9.27
C ALA A 13 -15.80 14.86 8.78
N ILE A 14 -16.09 15.33 7.58
CA ILE A 14 -17.43 15.26 6.98
C ILE A 14 -17.76 13.85 6.52
N ALA A 15 -16.83 13.21 5.79
CA ALA A 15 -17.00 11.82 5.41
C ALA A 15 -17.23 10.97 6.67
N LYS A 16 -16.37 11.09 7.69
CA LYS A 16 -16.56 10.41 8.98
C LYS A 16 -17.86 10.76 9.68
N GLY A 17 -18.31 12.01 9.66
CA GLY A 17 -19.58 12.43 10.24
C GLY A 17 -20.78 11.80 9.53
N ALA A 18 -20.78 11.81 8.21
CA ALA A 18 -21.80 11.16 7.38
C ALA A 18 -21.81 9.63 7.61
N LEU A 19 -20.63 9.00 7.62
CA LEU A 19 -20.46 7.55 7.77
C LEU A 19 -20.74 7.09 9.23
N GLY A 20 -20.41 7.90 10.23
CA GLY A 20 -20.74 7.66 11.63
C GLY A 20 -22.24 7.76 11.92
N TRP A 21 -22.93 8.71 11.27
CA TRP A 21 -24.39 8.82 11.30
C TRP A 21 -25.06 7.56 10.73
N VAL A 22 -24.52 7.04 9.63
CA VAL A 22 -24.94 5.76 9.01
C VAL A 22 -24.80 4.57 9.96
N GLY A 23 -23.65 4.45 10.64
CA GLY A 23 -23.37 3.33 11.55
C GLY A 23 -24.24 3.33 12.83
N THR A 24 -24.46 4.51 13.43
CA THR A 24 -25.20 4.64 14.71
C THR A 24 -26.70 4.40 14.57
N LYS A 25 -27.33 4.82 13.46
CA LYS A 25 -28.78 4.66 13.26
C LYS A 25 -29.26 3.22 13.19
N VAL A 26 -28.38 2.33 12.75
CA VAL A 26 -28.64 0.90 12.63
C VAL A 26 -28.65 0.25 14.02
N MET A 27 -27.72 0.65 14.88
CA MET A 27 -27.60 0.10 16.24
C MET A 27 -28.83 0.47 17.08
N ASP A 28 -29.33 1.71 16.96
CA ASP A 28 -30.54 2.16 17.67
C ASP A 28 -31.81 1.39 17.27
N SER A 29 -31.93 0.97 16.00
CA SER A 29 -33.10 0.23 15.49
C SER A 29 -33.13 -1.24 15.92
N LEU A 30 -31.98 -1.84 16.23
CA LEU A 30 -31.89 -3.27 16.56
C LEU A 30 -32.02 -3.55 18.06
N PHE A 31 -31.72 -2.58 18.94
CA PHE A 31 -31.80 -2.74 20.40
C PHE A 31 -33.10 -2.23 21.05
N ASN A 32 -34.14 -1.95 20.25
CA ASN A 32 -35.55 -1.94 20.65
C ASN A 32 -35.88 -1.14 21.94
N THR A 33 -35.58 0.16 21.96
CA THR A 33 -36.29 1.06 22.87
C THR A 33 -37.47 1.68 22.11
N ARG A 34 -38.67 1.45 22.66
CA ARG A 34 -39.97 1.64 21.98
C ARG A 34 -40.12 3.03 21.33
N LYS A 35 -40.55 2.99 20.06
CA LYS A 35 -40.85 4.05 19.06
C LYS A 35 -39.65 4.45 18.19
N PRO A 36 -39.68 4.18 16.87
CA PRO A 36 -38.71 4.77 15.95
C PRO A 36 -38.94 6.27 15.93
N ASN A 37 -38.11 7.02 16.65
CA ASN A 37 -37.95 8.43 16.39
C ASN A 37 -36.97 8.51 15.22
N TYR A 38 -37.51 8.60 13.99
CA TYR A 38 -36.70 8.84 12.80
C TYR A 38 -35.92 10.13 13.04
N ALA A 39 -34.64 10.05 13.40
CA ALA A 39 -33.84 11.25 13.48
C ALA A 39 -33.53 11.64 12.04
N GLN A 40 -34.33 12.57 11.53
CA GLN A 40 -34.12 13.31 10.30
C GLN A 40 -32.65 13.75 10.22
N LEU A 41 -32.08 13.79 9.01
CA LEU A 41 -30.85 14.54 8.75
C LEU A 41 -31.05 15.93 9.37
N GLN A 42 -30.37 16.25 10.47
CA GLN A 42 -30.67 17.49 11.17
C GLN A 42 -30.25 18.66 10.28
N ALA A 43 -31.10 19.69 10.19
CA ALA A 43 -30.81 20.89 9.40
C ALA A 43 -29.44 21.52 9.74
N GLY A 44 -28.97 21.36 10.99
CA GLY A 44 -27.63 21.76 11.41
C GLY A 44 -26.51 20.98 10.73
N SER A 45 -26.63 19.66 10.62
CA SER A 45 -25.65 18.80 9.94
C SER A 45 -25.63 19.06 8.43
N ILE A 46 -26.81 19.25 7.81
CA ILE A 46 -26.92 19.57 6.38
C ILE A 46 -26.27 20.91 6.06
N LYS A 47 -26.52 21.95 6.86
CA LYS A 47 -25.87 23.25 6.68
C LYS A 47 -24.37 23.20 6.87
N GLN A 48 -23.87 22.38 7.78
CA GLN A 48 -22.43 22.17 7.98
C GLN A 48 -21.80 21.44 6.78
N ILE A 49 -22.45 20.39 6.28
CA ILE A 49 -22.05 19.64 5.09
C ILE A 49 -22.04 20.53 3.85
N ALA A 50 -23.12 21.28 3.61
CA ALA A 50 -23.28 22.20 2.48
C ALA A 50 -22.25 23.33 2.51
N ALA A 51 -22.03 23.94 3.68
CA ALA A 51 -21.06 25.02 3.83
C ALA A 51 -19.62 24.56 3.59
N VAL A 52 -19.31 23.29 3.84
CA VAL A 52 -17.99 22.75 3.52
C VAL A 52 -17.87 22.29 2.07
N LEU A 53 -18.91 21.69 1.49
CA LEU A 53 -18.92 21.42 0.05
C LEU A 53 -18.77 22.70 -0.75
N GLN A 54 -19.54 23.74 -0.46
CA GLN A 54 -19.42 25.05 -1.12
C GLN A 54 -17.99 25.58 -1.07
N LYS A 55 -17.37 25.50 0.11
CA LYS A 55 -15.95 25.83 0.32
C LYS A 55 -14.96 24.93 -0.44
N ALA A 56 -15.26 23.64 -0.63
CA ALA A 56 -14.47 22.70 -1.41
C ALA A 56 -14.63 22.92 -2.93
N LEU A 57 -15.71 23.58 -3.35
CA LEU A 57 -16.00 23.93 -4.74
C LEU A 57 -15.43 25.31 -5.13
N GLU A 58 -14.93 26.11 -4.19
CA GLU A 58 -14.51 27.52 -4.40
C GLU A 58 -13.14 27.72 -5.10
N ALA A 59 -12.55 26.67 -5.71
CA ALA A 59 -11.37 26.79 -6.57
C ALA A 59 -11.76 26.98 -8.06
N GLU A 60 -12.11 28.21 -8.45
CA GLU A 60 -12.28 28.81 -9.79
C GLU A 60 -12.81 28.00 -11.02
N ARG A 61 -13.30 26.76 -10.90
CA ARG A 61 -13.81 25.98 -12.06
C ARG A 61 -15.12 25.23 -11.81
N LEU A 62 -15.94 25.68 -10.87
CA LEU A 62 -16.93 24.81 -10.22
C LEU A 62 -18.34 25.41 -10.08
N GLN A 63 -18.69 26.40 -10.90
CA GLN A 63 -20.03 27.02 -10.87
C GLN A 63 -21.16 25.99 -11.04
N GLU A 64 -21.02 25.07 -12.00
CA GLU A 64 -22.03 24.03 -12.26
C GLU A 64 -22.21 23.07 -11.08
N ALA A 65 -21.14 22.69 -10.39
CA ALA A 65 -21.23 21.81 -9.22
C ALA A 65 -21.78 22.54 -7.99
N THR A 66 -21.51 23.84 -7.86
CA THR A 66 -22.12 24.70 -6.84
C THR A 66 -23.64 24.76 -7.03
N ASP A 67 -24.10 24.97 -8.26
CA ASP A 67 -25.54 25.02 -8.57
C ASP A 67 -26.22 23.67 -8.27
N LYS A 68 -25.58 22.54 -8.64
CA LYS A 68 -26.07 21.18 -8.34
C LYS A 68 -26.10 20.89 -6.83
N LEU A 69 -25.12 21.38 -6.07
CA LEU A 69 -25.09 21.26 -4.61
C LEU A 69 -26.27 22.02 -3.96
N GLU A 70 -26.55 23.24 -4.40
CA GLU A 70 -27.68 24.03 -3.87
C GLU A 70 -29.03 23.35 -4.12
N SER A 71 -29.19 22.67 -5.27
CA SER A 71 -30.37 21.84 -5.56
C SER A 71 -30.50 20.68 -4.57
N LEU A 72 -29.40 19.91 -4.39
CA LEU A 72 -29.36 18.76 -3.49
C LEU A 72 -29.75 19.14 -2.06
N VAL A 73 -29.17 20.22 -1.53
CA VAL A 73 -29.45 20.73 -0.18
C VAL A 73 -30.94 21.04 -0.02
N ARG A 74 -31.53 21.74 -1.01
CA ARG A 74 -32.94 22.14 -0.99
C ARG A 74 -33.87 20.93 -0.97
N ASN A 75 -33.57 19.88 -1.74
CA ASN A 75 -34.37 18.66 -1.79
C ASN A 75 -34.34 17.89 -0.45
N ILE A 76 -33.18 17.81 0.20
CA ILE A 76 -33.02 17.17 1.52
C ILE A 76 -33.75 17.99 2.61
N GLU A 77 -33.55 19.31 2.68
CA GLU A 77 -34.23 20.18 3.65
C GLU A 77 -35.77 20.05 3.56
N ASN A 78 -36.27 20.00 2.33
CA ASN A 78 -37.68 19.86 2.03
C ASN A 78 -38.26 18.49 2.42
N TYR A 79 -37.48 17.41 2.33
CA TYR A 79 -37.87 16.08 2.80
C TYR A 79 -38.03 16.06 4.34
N ASN A 80 -37.04 16.60 5.06
CA ASN A 80 -37.06 16.62 6.53
C ASN A 80 -38.26 17.38 7.11
N ASN A 81 -38.66 18.47 6.47
CA ASN A 81 -39.81 19.26 6.92
C ASN A 81 -41.17 18.54 6.72
N ALA A 82 -41.26 17.54 5.83
CA ALA A 82 -42.50 16.82 5.52
C ALA A 82 -42.27 15.36 5.06
N PRO A 83 -41.83 14.45 5.94
CA PRO A 83 -41.35 13.11 5.54
C PRO A 83 -42.43 12.23 4.89
N SER A 84 -43.67 12.31 5.38
CA SER A 84 -44.79 11.46 4.94
C SER A 84 -45.32 11.77 3.53
N THR A 85 -44.91 12.89 2.92
CA THR A 85 -45.37 13.34 1.59
C THR A 85 -44.24 13.54 0.57
N SER A 86 -43.00 13.27 0.96
CA SER A 86 -41.80 13.73 0.22
C SER A 86 -40.91 12.60 -0.30
N LEU A 87 -41.39 11.36 -0.43
CA LEU A 87 -40.60 10.24 -0.97
C LEU A 87 -40.00 10.55 -2.35
N PHE A 88 -40.74 11.28 -3.20
CA PHE A 88 -40.25 11.76 -4.50
C PHE A 88 -39.01 12.68 -4.36
N ARG A 89 -38.96 13.53 -3.32
CA ARG A 89 -37.82 14.43 -3.09
C ARG A 89 -36.55 13.70 -2.64
N LEU A 90 -36.71 12.59 -1.94
CA LEU A 90 -35.58 11.73 -1.59
C LEU A 90 -35.03 11.00 -2.82
N HIS A 91 -35.91 10.61 -3.75
CA HIS A 91 -35.50 10.10 -5.07
C HIS A 91 -34.83 11.19 -5.93
N ASP A 92 -35.35 12.42 -5.93
CA ASP A 92 -34.72 13.56 -6.62
C ASP A 92 -33.34 13.87 -6.03
N ALA A 93 -33.20 13.88 -4.69
CA ALA A 93 -31.90 14.04 -4.04
C ALA A 93 -30.93 12.90 -4.40
N ALA A 94 -31.43 11.68 -4.53
CA ALA A 94 -30.62 10.58 -5.06
C ALA A 94 -30.19 10.86 -6.51
N ASN A 95 -31.05 11.35 -7.39
CA ASN A 95 -30.64 11.66 -8.77
C ASN A 95 -29.65 12.85 -8.84
N ASP A 96 -29.92 13.93 -8.12
CA ASP A 96 -29.05 15.13 -8.06
C ASP A 96 -27.65 14.79 -7.54
N SER A 97 -27.56 13.92 -6.51
CA SER A 97 -26.26 13.48 -5.98
C SER A 97 -25.43 12.68 -6.99
N LEU A 98 -26.07 11.93 -7.90
CA LEU A 98 -25.38 11.19 -8.96
C LEU A 98 -24.76 12.12 -10.01
N ASP A 99 -25.50 13.15 -10.42
CA ASP A 99 -25.05 14.13 -11.41
C ASP A 99 -23.91 15.01 -10.85
N LEU A 100 -24.03 15.41 -9.57
CA LEU A 100 -22.94 16.09 -8.86
C LEU A 100 -21.67 15.23 -8.84
N LEU A 101 -21.78 13.94 -8.56
CA LEU A 101 -20.64 13.02 -8.54
C LEU A 101 -19.96 12.88 -9.90
N ALA A 102 -20.73 12.73 -10.97
CA ALA A 102 -20.18 12.64 -12.33
C ALA A 102 -19.40 13.93 -12.68
N THR A 103 -19.93 15.08 -12.28
CA THR A 103 -19.27 16.38 -12.46
C THR A 103 -17.94 16.43 -11.68
N LEU A 104 -17.94 16.02 -10.42
CA LEU A 104 -16.75 16.06 -9.57
C LEU A 104 -15.68 15.04 -9.98
N ALA A 105 -16.07 13.84 -10.41
CA ALA A 105 -15.16 12.82 -10.94
C ALA A 105 -14.38 13.36 -12.15
N SER A 106 -15.04 14.15 -13.00
CA SER A 106 -14.41 14.75 -14.19
C SER A 106 -13.25 15.70 -13.87
N LEU A 107 -13.20 16.24 -12.65
CA LEU A 107 -12.12 17.11 -12.18
C LEU A 107 -10.85 16.33 -11.80
N GLY A 108 -10.93 15.00 -11.73
CA GLY A 108 -9.82 14.12 -11.39
C GLY A 108 -9.19 14.44 -10.05
N TYR A 109 -7.86 14.38 -9.98
CA TYR A 109 -7.10 14.53 -8.73
C TYR A 109 -7.41 15.83 -7.96
N LEU A 110 -7.56 16.96 -8.66
CA LEU A 110 -7.83 18.26 -8.02
C LEU A 110 -9.24 18.33 -7.39
N GLY A 111 -10.19 17.55 -7.91
CA GLY A 111 -11.54 17.46 -7.37
C GLY A 111 -11.73 16.34 -6.34
N LEU A 112 -10.69 15.55 -6.05
CA LEU A 112 -10.81 14.36 -5.22
C LEU A 112 -11.39 14.65 -3.82
N PRO A 113 -10.98 15.71 -3.09
CA PRO A 113 -11.58 16.01 -1.80
C PRO A 113 -13.10 16.25 -1.90
N SER A 114 -13.54 17.00 -2.91
CA SER A 114 -14.95 17.29 -3.14
C SER A 114 -15.72 16.05 -3.56
N TYR A 115 -15.14 15.22 -4.43
CA TYR A 115 -15.72 13.95 -4.86
C TYR A 115 -15.97 13.00 -3.68
N ILE A 116 -14.96 12.81 -2.82
CA ILE A 116 -15.05 11.97 -1.62
C ILE A 116 -16.22 12.38 -0.72
N VAL A 117 -16.40 13.70 -0.53
CA VAL A 117 -17.52 14.22 0.26
C VAL A 117 -18.86 13.94 -0.41
N ALA A 118 -18.97 14.18 -1.71
CA ALA A 118 -20.20 13.90 -2.47
C ALA A 118 -20.56 12.40 -2.46
N ALA A 119 -19.56 11.52 -2.54
CA ALA A 119 -19.77 10.07 -2.51
C ALA A 119 -20.28 9.63 -1.13
N GLY A 120 -19.68 10.15 -0.05
CA GLY A 120 -20.17 9.95 1.31
C GLY A 120 -21.64 10.35 1.47
N LEU A 121 -22.04 11.50 0.93
CA LEU A 121 -23.44 11.96 0.98
C LEU A 121 -24.40 11.04 0.23
N ARG A 122 -24.01 10.60 -0.97
CA ARG A 122 -24.86 9.72 -1.76
C ARG A 122 -25.07 8.39 -1.07
N ILE A 123 -24.03 7.80 -0.47
CA ILE A 123 -24.16 6.58 0.35
C ILE A 123 -25.21 6.80 1.46
N THR A 124 -25.15 7.94 2.15
CA THR A 124 -26.13 8.30 3.18
C THR A 124 -27.55 8.39 2.63
N ILE A 125 -27.76 9.04 1.48
CA ILE A 125 -29.08 9.18 0.85
C ILE A 125 -29.67 7.82 0.45
N LEU A 126 -28.87 6.96 -0.20
CA LEU A 126 -29.31 5.63 -0.63
C LEU A 126 -29.70 4.74 0.55
N GLN A 127 -28.98 4.84 1.67
CA GLN A 127 -29.34 4.12 2.89
C GLN A 127 -30.61 4.65 3.54
N GLU A 128 -30.83 5.96 3.55
CA GLU A 128 -32.09 6.53 4.04
C GLU A 128 -33.26 6.09 3.17
N LEU A 129 -33.05 6.03 1.85
CA LEU A 129 -34.05 5.53 0.91
C LEU A 129 -34.41 4.06 1.19
N HIS A 130 -33.41 3.20 1.45
CA HIS A 130 -33.64 1.83 1.91
C HIS A 130 -34.47 1.79 3.20
N LEU A 131 -34.11 2.60 4.21
CA LEU A 131 -34.79 2.61 5.51
C LEU A 131 -36.26 3.01 5.41
N VAL A 132 -36.58 3.97 4.54
CA VAL A 132 -37.95 4.48 4.37
C VAL A 132 -38.81 3.55 3.52
N THR A 133 -38.23 2.95 2.47
CA THR A 133 -38.97 2.13 1.51
C THR A 133 -39.03 0.65 1.90
N GLY A 134 -38.04 0.17 2.66
CA GLY A 134 -37.82 -1.25 2.90
C GLY A 134 -37.33 -2.00 1.65
N ASP A 135 -37.00 -1.31 0.55
CA ASP A 135 -36.55 -1.95 -0.67
C ASP A 135 -35.16 -2.54 -0.49
N LYS A 136 -35.08 -3.87 -0.51
CA LYS A 136 -33.82 -4.60 -0.36
C LYS A 136 -32.85 -4.33 -1.52
N GLY A 137 -33.34 -3.97 -2.72
CA GLY A 137 -32.52 -3.59 -3.86
C GLY A 137 -31.60 -2.39 -3.58
N GLU A 138 -32.00 -1.49 -2.67
CA GLU A 138 -31.19 -0.34 -2.29
C GLU A 138 -29.90 -0.73 -1.54
N LEU A 139 -29.88 -1.88 -0.86
CA LEU A 139 -28.63 -2.40 -0.27
C LEU A 139 -27.60 -2.73 -1.37
N LEU A 140 -28.06 -3.23 -2.53
CA LEU A 140 -27.19 -3.47 -3.68
C LEU A 140 -26.71 -2.16 -4.31
N ASN A 141 -27.56 -1.14 -4.40
CA ASN A 141 -27.18 0.19 -4.89
C ASN A 141 -26.10 0.83 -4.01
N VAL A 142 -26.21 0.70 -2.68
CA VAL A 142 -25.19 1.16 -1.73
C VAL A 142 -23.86 0.43 -1.98
N LEU A 143 -23.89 -0.90 -2.14
CA LEU A 143 -22.68 -1.69 -2.39
C LEU A 143 -22.01 -1.33 -3.72
N LEU A 144 -22.79 -1.20 -4.80
CA LEU A 144 -22.30 -0.77 -6.11
C LEU A 144 -21.67 0.61 -6.02
N HIS A 145 -22.34 1.54 -5.35
CA HIS A 145 -21.83 2.91 -5.25
C HIS A 145 -20.54 3.01 -4.43
N ILE A 146 -20.40 2.22 -3.35
CA ILE A 146 -19.13 2.15 -2.61
C ILE A 146 -18.01 1.63 -3.52
N ARG A 147 -18.24 0.53 -4.25
CA ARG A 147 -17.24 -0.02 -5.20
C ARG A 147 -16.82 1.05 -6.22
N ASP A 148 -17.79 1.63 -6.91
CA ASP A 148 -17.53 2.60 -7.98
C ASP A 148 -16.81 3.86 -7.44
N SER A 149 -17.13 4.29 -6.21
CA SER A 149 -16.46 5.42 -5.57
C SER A 149 -15.02 5.12 -5.20
N ILE A 150 -14.73 3.90 -4.74
CA ILE A 150 -13.36 3.45 -4.48
C ILE A 150 -12.58 3.45 -5.80
N ASP A 151 -13.10 2.81 -6.84
CA ASP A 151 -12.44 2.72 -8.15
C ASP A 151 -12.14 4.10 -8.75
N GLU A 152 -13.09 5.03 -8.70
CA GLU A 152 -12.90 6.41 -9.22
C GLU A 152 -11.87 7.20 -8.39
N CYS A 153 -11.87 7.03 -7.06
CA CYS A 153 -10.86 7.65 -6.21
C CYS A 153 -9.45 7.08 -6.48
N GLU A 154 -9.33 5.77 -6.64
CA GLU A 154 -8.05 5.13 -6.98
C GLU A 154 -7.52 5.62 -8.33
N ASN A 155 -8.39 5.69 -9.35
CA ASN A 155 -8.04 6.23 -10.66
C ASN A 155 -7.62 7.70 -10.58
N SER A 156 -8.32 8.52 -9.79
CA SER A 156 -7.99 9.93 -9.59
C SER A 156 -6.64 10.10 -8.86
N MET A 157 -6.37 9.31 -7.83
CA MET A 157 -5.07 9.27 -7.15
C MET A 157 -3.95 8.86 -8.12
N ALA A 158 -4.15 7.80 -8.90
CA ALA A 158 -3.17 7.31 -9.87
C ALA A 158 -2.80 8.39 -10.91
N LYS A 159 -3.80 9.12 -11.44
CA LYS A 159 -3.57 10.28 -12.32
C LYS A 159 -2.76 11.37 -11.64
N GLY A 160 -3.05 11.69 -10.37
CA GLY A 160 -2.28 12.68 -9.60
C GLY A 160 -0.81 12.29 -9.41
N PHE A 161 -0.54 11.04 -9.06
CA PHE A 161 0.83 10.53 -8.94
C PHE A 161 1.55 10.45 -10.28
N GLN A 162 0.84 10.12 -11.36
CA GLN A 162 1.40 10.20 -12.70
C GLN A 162 1.81 11.64 -13.04
N MET A 163 0.93 12.62 -12.82
CA MET A 163 1.24 14.03 -13.02
C MET A 163 2.48 14.43 -12.23
N PHE A 164 2.56 14.04 -10.95
CA PHE A 164 3.73 14.31 -10.11
C PHE A 164 5.04 13.75 -10.68
N ARG A 165 5.03 12.49 -11.13
CA ARG A 165 6.20 11.87 -11.78
C ARG A 165 6.67 12.66 -13.00
N GLU A 166 5.72 13.24 -13.74
CA GLU A 166 5.98 14.03 -14.95
C GLU A 166 6.40 15.49 -14.66
N MET A 167 6.37 15.96 -13.41
CA MET A 167 6.69 17.36 -13.06
C MET A 167 8.17 17.73 -13.18
N SER A 168 9.06 16.75 -13.28
CA SER A 168 10.51 16.96 -13.22
C SER A 168 11.17 16.68 -14.57
N THR A 169 12.09 17.56 -14.99
CA THR A 169 12.96 17.30 -16.15
C THR A 169 14.36 16.90 -15.70
N ALA A 170 14.98 15.97 -16.42
CA ALA A 170 16.36 15.57 -16.19
C ALA A 170 17.31 16.79 -16.28
N PRO A 171 18.27 16.95 -15.33
CA PRO A 171 19.22 18.04 -15.39
C PRO A 171 20.12 17.96 -16.63
N ALA A 172 20.32 19.09 -17.29
CA ALA A 172 21.19 19.24 -18.45
C ALA A 172 22.27 20.30 -18.20
N LYS A 173 23.43 20.12 -18.83
CA LYS A 173 24.53 21.10 -18.79
C LYS A 173 24.25 22.22 -19.80
N SER A 174 24.26 23.46 -19.32
CA SER A 174 24.15 24.70 -20.10
C SER A 174 25.48 25.48 -20.12
N ILE A 175 25.50 26.64 -20.77
CA ILE A 175 26.67 27.54 -20.85
C ILE A 175 27.03 28.13 -19.47
N VAL A 176 26.03 28.35 -18.60
CA VAL A 176 26.19 29.04 -17.31
C VAL A 176 26.15 28.10 -16.09
N GLY A 177 25.96 26.80 -16.31
CA GLY A 177 25.83 25.80 -15.24
C GLY A 177 24.89 24.66 -15.61
N TRP A 178 24.39 23.95 -14.62
CA TRP A 178 23.36 22.93 -14.78
C TRP A 178 21.97 23.55 -14.64
N VAL A 179 21.03 23.05 -15.44
CA VAL A 179 19.62 23.49 -15.44
C VAL A 179 18.70 22.28 -15.36
N ALA A 180 17.64 22.41 -14.57
CA ALA A 180 16.48 21.52 -14.56
C ALA A 180 15.22 22.36 -14.39
N THR A 181 14.07 21.69 -14.38
CA THR A 181 12.80 22.31 -13.99
C THR A 181 12.03 21.36 -13.08
N PHE A 182 11.22 21.94 -12.20
CA PHE A 182 10.22 21.22 -11.43
C PHE A 182 8.92 22.02 -11.45
N ASN A 183 7.83 21.39 -11.92
CA ASN A 183 6.51 22.02 -12.03
C ASN A 183 6.58 23.39 -12.76
N GLY A 184 7.28 23.42 -13.90
CA GLY A 184 7.48 24.62 -14.72
C GLY A 184 8.43 25.68 -14.12
N LYS A 185 8.92 25.52 -12.89
CA LYS A 185 9.88 26.44 -12.27
C LYS A 185 11.31 26.04 -12.62
N PRO A 186 12.16 26.98 -13.11
CA PRO A 186 13.56 26.68 -13.42
C PRO A 186 14.38 26.50 -12.15
N ILE A 187 15.31 25.53 -12.20
CA ILE A 187 16.29 25.22 -11.15
C ILE A 187 17.66 25.38 -11.79
N LEU A 188 18.49 26.25 -11.23
CA LEU A 188 19.83 26.57 -11.74
C LEU A 188 20.87 26.28 -10.67
N GLY A 189 21.98 25.65 -11.07
CA GLY A 189 23.06 25.34 -10.14
C GLY A 189 24.42 25.24 -10.83
N ASN A 190 25.49 25.41 -10.06
CA ASN A 190 26.86 25.32 -10.56
C ASN A 190 27.32 23.87 -10.81
N SER A 191 26.58 22.88 -10.30
CA SER A 191 26.86 21.44 -10.44
C SER A 191 25.58 20.63 -10.61
N ARG A 192 25.69 19.46 -11.25
CA ARG A 192 24.56 18.53 -11.43
C ARG A 192 23.95 18.14 -10.08
N THR A 193 24.81 17.85 -9.10
CA THR A 193 24.41 17.46 -7.75
C THR A 193 23.61 18.56 -7.06
N SER A 194 24.03 19.82 -7.16
CA SER A 194 23.28 20.93 -6.56
C SER A 194 21.88 21.10 -7.15
N VAL A 195 21.73 20.91 -8.47
CA VAL A 195 20.43 20.99 -9.14
C VAL A 195 19.53 19.82 -8.75
N LEU A 196 20.07 18.60 -8.69
CA LEU A 196 19.34 17.42 -8.25
C LEU A 196 18.85 17.57 -6.80
N GLN A 197 19.69 18.07 -5.91
CA GLN A 197 19.33 18.29 -4.51
C GLN A 197 18.18 19.30 -4.37
N GLN A 198 18.26 20.45 -5.06
CA GLN A 198 17.17 21.44 -5.05
C GLN A 198 15.89 20.90 -5.68
N GLN A 199 16.00 20.14 -6.77
CA GLN A 199 14.86 19.49 -7.41
C GLN A 199 14.17 18.50 -6.46
N LYS A 200 14.95 17.72 -5.72
CA LYS A 200 14.45 16.83 -4.68
C LYS A 200 13.74 17.61 -3.56
N GLU A 201 14.35 18.67 -3.04
CA GLU A 201 13.73 19.51 -2.00
C GLU A 201 12.38 20.11 -2.46
N MET A 202 12.28 20.54 -3.72
CA MET A 202 11.04 21.02 -4.31
C MET A 202 9.99 19.91 -4.48
N SER A 203 10.43 18.72 -4.91
CA SER A 203 9.60 17.53 -5.03
C SER A 203 9.03 17.09 -3.69
N ASP A 204 9.88 17.02 -2.66
CA ASP A 204 9.51 16.67 -1.28
C ASP A 204 8.55 17.71 -0.69
N ALA A 205 8.81 19.00 -0.94
CA ALA A 205 7.92 20.06 -0.50
C ALA A 205 6.54 19.95 -1.16
N PHE A 206 6.48 19.74 -2.48
CA PHE A 206 5.22 19.57 -3.20
C PHE A 206 4.46 18.33 -2.71
N ARG A 207 5.16 17.21 -2.55
CA ARG A 207 4.57 15.97 -2.03
C ARG A 207 3.93 16.20 -0.66
N LYS A 208 4.66 16.84 0.25
CA LYS A 208 4.19 17.16 1.60
C LYS A 208 2.98 18.11 1.62
N THR A 209 2.90 19.07 0.71
CA THR A 209 1.84 20.10 0.73
C THR A 209 0.61 19.74 -0.10
N GLU A 210 0.77 18.95 -1.16
CA GLU A 210 -0.29 18.67 -2.12
C GLU A 210 -0.66 17.17 -2.15
N LEU A 211 0.32 16.28 -2.24
CA LEU A 211 0.05 14.85 -2.44
C LEU A 211 -0.39 14.14 -1.18
N ASP A 212 0.42 14.27 -0.13
CA ASP A 212 0.25 13.53 1.11
C ASP A 212 -1.08 13.86 1.82
N PRO A 213 -1.57 15.12 1.85
CA PRO A 213 -2.87 15.43 2.43
C PRO A 213 -4.03 14.72 1.71
N ASN A 214 -4.03 14.69 0.37
CA ASN A 214 -5.07 14.03 -0.41
C ASN A 214 -5.00 12.51 -0.28
N GLU A 215 -3.79 11.94 -0.27
CA GLU A 215 -3.57 10.52 -0.01
C GLU A 215 -4.08 10.13 1.39
N THR A 216 -3.79 10.96 2.40
CA THR A 216 -4.24 10.76 3.78
C THR A 216 -5.75 10.83 3.89
N LEU A 217 -6.37 11.81 3.22
CA LEU A 217 -7.82 11.90 3.13
C LEU A 217 -8.41 10.62 2.51
N TYR A 218 -7.89 10.18 1.37
CA TYR A 218 -8.36 8.99 0.69
C TYR A 218 -8.25 7.74 1.59
N GLU A 219 -7.09 7.48 2.21
CA GLU A 219 -6.91 6.31 3.08
C GLU A 219 -7.85 6.32 4.28
N ASN A 220 -8.07 7.51 4.88
CA ASN A 220 -9.00 7.65 5.99
C ASN A 220 -10.45 7.36 5.60
N VAL A 221 -10.87 7.76 4.39
CA VAL A 221 -12.25 7.49 3.93
C VAL A 221 -12.40 6.06 3.42
N LEU A 222 -11.40 5.53 2.73
CA LEU A 222 -11.39 4.15 2.25
C LEU A 222 -11.65 3.17 3.39
N HIS A 223 -10.98 3.35 4.53
CA HIS A 223 -11.17 2.51 5.72
C HIS A 223 -12.65 2.49 6.18
N GLU A 224 -13.30 3.65 6.23
CA GLU A 224 -14.71 3.76 6.63
C GLU A 224 -15.66 3.15 5.58
N TRP A 225 -15.41 3.39 4.29
CA TRP A 225 -16.20 2.80 3.20
C TRP A 225 -16.13 1.28 3.18
N LEU A 226 -14.94 0.70 3.40
CA LEU A 226 -14.77 -0.75 3.50
C LEU A 226 -15.56 -1.33 4.69
N GLY A 227 -15.52 -0.67 5.86
CA GLY A 227 -16.31 -1.08 7.01
C GLY A 227 -17.83 -1.07 6.73
N ILE A 228 -18.33 -0.04 6.04
CA ILE A 228 -19.75 0.01 5.63
C ILE A 228 -20.08 -1.09 4.63
N ARG A 229 -19.20 -1.34 3.66
CA ARG A 229 -19.38 -2.40 2.68
C ARG A 229 -19.55 -3.75 3.37
N GLU A 230 -18.68 -4.09 4.32
CA GLU A 230 -18.78 -5.34 5.09
C GLU A 230 -20.10 -5.47 5.84
N LEU A 231 -20.48 -4.43 6.59
CA LEU A 231 -21.76 -4.39 7.32
C LEU A 231 -22.97 -4.51 6.37
N THR A 232 -22.89 -3.89 5.19
CA THR A 232 -23.97 -3.91 4.19
C THR A 232 -24.08 -5.28 3.52
N ILE A 233 -22.96 -5.94 3.19
CA ILE A 233 -22.93 -7.33 2.68
C ILE A 233 -23.59 -8.27 3.68
N GLU A 234 -23.24 -8.17 4.96
CA GLU A 234 -23.79 -9.05 5.98
C GLU A 234 -25.32 -8.89 6.10
N ARG A 235 -25.81 -7.65 6.02
CA ARG A 235 -27.27 -7.39 5.98
C ARG A 235 -27.94 -7.93 4.74
N ALA A 236 -27.33 -7.75 3.57
CA ALA A 236 -27.88 -8.29 2.33
C ALA A 236 -28.03 -9.81 2.43
N ARG A 237 -27.03 -10.51 2.99
CA ARG A 237 -27.08 -11.95 3.26
C ARG A 237 -28.20 -12.32 4.23
N LEU A 238 -28.31 -11.64 5.39
CA LEU A 238 -29.38 -11.88 6.37
C LEU A 238 -30.78 -11.60 5.78
N ALA A 239 -30.88 -10.68 4.83
CA ALA A 239 -32.11 -10.37 4.11
C ALA A 239 -32.44 -11.36 2.99
N GLY A 240 -31.58 -12.36 2.74
CA GLY A 240 -31.74 -13.39 1.70
C GLY A 240 -31.42 -12.91 0.28
N LEU A 241 -30.66 -11.82 0.13
CA LEU A 241 -30.21 -11.33 -1.17
C LEU A 241 -28.96 -12.06 -1.65
N GLU A 242 -28.93 -12.39 -2.94
CA GLU A 242 -27.71 -12.82 -3.61
C GLU A 242 -26.84 -11.61 -3.94
N VAL A 243 -25.68 -11.50 -3.28
CA VAL A 243 -24.73 -10.41 -3.52
C VAL A 243 -23.76 -10.85 -4.63
N PRO A 244 -23.57 -10.04 -5.69
CA PRO A 244 -22.59 -10.31 -6.74
C PRO A 244 -21.19 -10.58 -6.19
N ARG A 245 -20.48 -11.58 -6.76
CA ARG A 245 -19.16 -12.01 -6.24
C ARG A 245 -18.10 -10.91 -6.31
N ASP A 246 -18.13 -10.06 -7.33
CA ASP A 246 -17.25 -8.90 -7.47
C ASP A 246 -17.47 -7.86 -6.35
N LEU A 247 -18.69 -7.76 -5.82
CA LEU A 247 -19.00 -6.94 -4.65
C LEU A 247 -18.62 -7.62 -3.34
N ILE A 248 -18.25 -8.90 -3.34
CA ILE A 248 -17.82 -9.67 -2.16
C ILE A 248 -16.29 -9.78 -2.10
N VAL A 249 -15.65 -10.09 -3.24
CA VAL A 249 -14.23 -10.45 -3.33
C VAL A 249 -13.51 -9.34 -4.08
N ALA A 250 -12.83 -8.47 -3.35
CA ALA A 250 -11.72 -7.74 -3.96
C ALA A 250 -10.63 -8.79 -4.27
N PRO A 251 -9.94 -8.77 -5.43
CA PRO A 251 -8.76 -9.60 -5.60
C PRO A 251 -7.79 -9.31 -4.43
N ASN A 252 -7.46 -10.38 -3.71
CA ASN A 252 -6.85 -10.34 -2.39
C ASN A 252 -6.05 -11.64 -2.15
N PHE A 253 -5.27 -12.04 -3.16
CA PHE A 253 -4.47 -13.27 -3.14
C PHE A 253 -5.30 -14.56 -3.08
N GLN A 254 -6.52 -14.55 -3.60
CA GLN A 254 -7.42 -15.72 -3.65
C GLN A 254 -7.34 -16.51 -4.96
N SER A 255 -6.83 -15.88 -6.02
CA SER A 255 -6.77 -16.47 -7.36
C SER A 255 -5.33 -16.83 -7.74
N TRP A 256 -5.15 -18.01 -8.32
CA TRP A 256 -3.85 -18.51 -8.78
C TRP A 256 -3.48 -17.92 -10.14
N ILE A 257 -2.24 -17.43 -10.25
CA ILE A 257 -1.63 -17.02 -11.53
C ILE A 257 -0.70 -18.11 -12.05
N LEU A 258 0.16 -18.65 -11.19
CA LEU A 258 1.17 -19.65 -11.55
C LEU A 258 1.39 -20.62 -10.41
N GLN A 259 1.58 -21.90 -10.75
CA GLN A 259 2.14 -22.91 -9.85
C GLN A 259 3.12 -23.76 -10.67
N THR A 260 4.40 -23.72 -10.31
CA THR A 260 5.45 -24.42 -11.07
C THR A 260 6.56 -24.94 -10.17
N GLY A 261 7.13 -26.09 -10.53
CA GLY A 261 8.41 -26.54 -9.97
C GLY A 261 9.57 -25.74 -10.59
N THR A 262 10.75 -25.84 -10.01
CA THR A 262 11.96 -25.20 -10.54
C THR A 262 13.05 -26.25 -10.79
N PRO A 263 14.09 -25.94 -11.60
CA PRO A 263 15.29 -26.76 -11.71
C PRO A 263 16.11 -26.87 -10.41
N LEU A 264 15.79 -26.08 -9.39
CA LEU A 264 16.37 -26.26 -8.05
C LEU A 264 15.85 -27.57 -7.48
N HIS A 265 16.79 -28.41 -7.03
CA HIS A 265 16.47 -29.53 -6.15
C HIS A 265 15.80 -29.05 -4.86
N VAL A 266 15.25 -29.98 -4.09
CA VAL A 266 14.74 -29.72 -2.75
C VAL A 266 15.72 -28.85 -1.95
N THR A 267 15.28 -27.65 -1.58
CA THR A 267 16.03 -26.72 -0.74
C THR A 267 15.60 -26.80 0.73
N ASP A 268 16.44 -26.30 1.62
CA ASP A 268 16.24 -26.24 3.06
C ASP A 268 16.64 -24.84 3.61
N ASP A 269 16.88 -24.74 4.92
CA ASP A 269 17.29 -23.49 5.59
C ASP A 269 18.69 -22.98 5.18
N SER A 270 19.46 -23.76 4.41
CA SER A 270 20.69 -23.29 3.75
C SER A 270 20.40 -22.37 2.56
N PHE A 271 19.14 -22.30 2.10
CA PHE A 271 18.70 -21.40 1.05
C PHE A 271 17.86 -20.24 1.58
N GLN A 272 18.13 -19.06 1.03
CA GLN A 272 17.26 -17.89 1.10
C GLN A 272 16.85 -17.49 -0.32
N PHE A 273 15.66 -16.93 -0.48
CA PHE A 273 15.13 -16.57 -1.78
C PHE A 273 14.77 -15.09 -1.85
N CYS A 274 15.02 -14.50 -3.01
CA CYS A 274 14.63 -13.12 -3.31
C CYS A 274 14.13 -13.03 -4.76
N PHE A 275 13.54 -11.89 -5.11
CA PHE A 275 13.14 -11.57 -6.47
C PHE A 275 13.74 -10.25 -6.90
N ALA A 276 14.21 -10.19 -8.15
CA ALA A 276 14.60 -8.97 -8.83
C ALA A 276 14.56 -9.20 -10.34
N ASP A 277 14.33 -8.15 -11.13
CA ASP A 277 14.52 -8.21 -12.58
C ASP A 277 16.03 -8.15 -12.88
N TRP A 278 16.68 -9.31 -13.00
CA TRP A 278 18.14 -9.40 -13.11
C TRP A 278 18.62 -9.14 -14.54
N ASN A 279 17.84 -9.55 -15.53
CA ASN A 279 18.18 -9.42 -16.95
C ASN A 279 17.58 -8.17 -17.62
N GLY A 280 16.74 -7.41 -16.92
CA GLY A 280 16.11 -6.18 -17.40
C GLY A 280 14.96 -6.43 -18.38
N ASP A 281 14.33 -7.61 -18.34
CA ASP A 281 13.24 -7.98 -19.25
C ASP A 281 11.84 -7.56 -18.74
N GLY A 282 11.77 -6.95 -17.56
CA GLY A 282 10.55 -6.50 -16.91
C GLY A 282 9.79 -7.61 -16.18
N ARG A 283 10.28 -8.85 -16.16
CA ARG A 283 9.73 -9.95 -15.37
C ARG A 283 10.66 -10.27 -14.19
N PRO A 284 10.12 -10.34 -12.97
CA PRO A 284 10.91 -10.70 -11.78
C PRO A 284 11.55 -12.10 -11.91
N ASP A 285 12.87 -12.17 -11.77
CA ASP A 285 13.65 -13.40 -11.72
C ASP A 285 13.78 -13.91 -10.27
N LEU A 286 13.85 -15.23 -10.11
CA LEU A 286 14.05 -15.87 -8.80
C LEU A 286 15.54 -15.96 -8.50
N VAL A 287 15.97 -15.31 -7.42
CA VAL A 287 17.33 -15.38 -6.90
C VAL A 287 17.36 -16.34 -5.71
N ALA A 288 18.07 -17.45 -5.84
CA ALA A 288 18.29 -18.44 -4.79
C ALA A 288 19.73 -18.34 -4.26
N ILE A 289 19.85 -18.03 -2.97
CA ILE A 289 21.13 -17.79 -2.31
C ILE A 289 21.42 -18.99 -1.41
N LYS A 290 22.44 -19.76 -1.78
CA LYS A 290 22.88 -20.94 -1.03
C LYS A 290 24.00 -20.54 -0.09
N LYS A 291 23.70 -20.53 1.21
CA LYS A 291 24.55 -19.99 2.27
C LYS A 291 25.74 -20.89 2.59
N ASN A 292 25.53 -22.21 2.65
CA ASN A 292 26.55 -23.20 3.01
C ASN A 292 26.33 -24.54 2.31
N LYS A 293 27.24 -25.51 2.54
CA LYS A 293 27.27 -26.82 1.87
C LYS A 293 27.34 -26.65 0.35
N THR A 294 28.12 -25.67 -0.08
CA THR A 294 28.27 -25.20 -1.45
C THR A 294 29.35 -25.99 -2.18
N GLY A 295 29.32 -25.99 -3.52
CA GLY A 295 30.39 -26.55 -4.32
C GLY A 295 31.62 -25.64 -4.38
N SER A 296 31.42 -24.33 -4.20
CA SER A 296 32.49 -23.31 -4.22
C SER A 296 33.19 -23.10 -2.87
N ASN A 297 32.72 -23.69 -1.77
CA ASN A 297 33.10 -23.34 -0.39
C ASN A 297 32.93 -21.84 -0.08
N SER A 298 31.92 -21.23 -0.69
CA SER A 298 31.57 -19.82 -0.53
C SER A 298 30.05 -19.67 -0.69
N THR A 299 29.48 -18.55 -0.26
CA THR A 299 28.05 -18.30 -0.54
C THR A 299 27.83 -18.28 -2.05
N GLU A 300 26.89 -19.06 -2.56
CA GLU A 300 26.56 -19.15 -4.00
C GLU A 300 25.24 -18.43 -4.31
N VAL A 301 25.16 -17.81 -5.49
CA VAL A 301 23.94 -17.22 -6.04
C VAL A 301 23.55 -17.94 -7.31
N HIS A 302 22.29 -18.37 -7.37
CA HIS A 302 21.68 -19.07 -8.49
C HIS A 302 20.42 -18.31 -8.92
N ILE A 303 20.32 -17.93 -10.20
CA ILE A 303 19.23 -17.09 -10.71
C ILE A 303 18.46 -17.84 -11.79
N LEU A 304 17.13 -17.91 -11.64
CA LEU A 304 16.19 -18.53 -12.58
C LEU A 304 15.31 -17.48 -13.23
N SER A 305 15.12 -17.57 -14.54
CA SER A 305 14.40 -16.57 -15.33
C SER A 305 12.90 -16.57 -15.09
N GLY A 306 12.34 -15.42 -14.70
CA GLY A 306 10.90 -15.18 -14.59
C GLY A 306 10.18 -15.32 -15.93
N ALA A 307 10.77 -14.84 -17.02
CA ALA A 307 10.23 -15.01 -18.38
C ALA A 307 10.06 -16.48 -18.80
N SER A 308 10.85 -17.38 -18.22
CA SER A 308 10.74 -18.82 -18.45
C SER A 308 9.84 -19.55 -17.45
N ASN A 309 9.09 -18.84 -16.60
CA ASN A 309 8.42 -19.41 -15.42
C ASN A 309 9.41 -20.22 -14.55
N PHE A 310 10.59 -19.64 -14.34
CA PHE A 310 11.67 -20.20 -13.52
C PHE A 310 12.24 -21.54 -14.01
N GLN A 311 12.11 -21.87 -15.31
CA GLN A 311 12.62 -23.12 -15.87
C GLN A 311 14.05 -23.02 -16.42
N SER A 312 14.55 -21.81 -16.66
CA SER A 312 15.87 -21.58 -17.25
C SER A 312 16.80 -20.83 -16.31
N TRP A 313 18.05 -21.28 -16.21
CA TRP A 313 19.11 -20.61 -15.46
C TRP A 313 19.59 -19.36 -16.20
N ILE A 314 19.73 -18.25 -15.48
CA ILE A 314 20.42 -17.04 -15.95
C ILE A 314 21.87 -17.03 -15.44
N LEU A 315 22.07 -17.37 -14.16
CA LEU A 315 23.37 -17.32 -13.50
C LEU A 315 23.49 -18.41 -12.44
N GLN A 316 24.68 -18.98 -12.30
CA GLN A 316 25.07 -19.83 -11.17
C GLN A 316 26.53 -19.49 -10.84
N THR A 317 26.80 -18.92 -9.67
CA THR A 317 28.15 -18.48 -9.32
C THR A 317 28.40 -18.55 -7.82
N GLY A 318 29.64 -18.85 -7.43
CA GLY A 318 30.14 -18.57 -6.09
C GLY A 318 30.43 -17.07 -5.93
N THR A 319 30.50 -16.60 -4.69
CA THR A 319 30.88 -15.21 -4.37
C THR A 319 32.19 -15.16 -3.56
N PRO A 320 32.82 -13.98 -3.40
CA PRO A 320 33.92 -13.77 -2.46
C PRO A 320 33.50 -13.85 -0.98
N LEU A 321 32.20 -13.90 -0.68
CA LEU A 321 31.71 -14.10 0.68
C LEU A 321 31.84 -15.58 1.04
N HIS A 322 32.48 -15.87 2.17
CA HIS A 322 32.60 -17.23 2.73
C HIS A 322 31.22 -17.91 2.89
N GLU A 323 31.22 -19.23 3.14
CA GLU A 323 29.97 -19.89 3.52
C GLU A 323 29.40 -19.24 4.78
N THR A 324 28.11 -18.91 4.72
CA THR A 324 27.39 -18.19 5.75
C THR A 324 26.41 -19.10 6.50
N ASP A 325 25.91 -18.59 7.62
CA ASP A 325 25.00 -19.30 8.52
C ASP A 325 23.78 -18.45 8.90
N HIS A 326 23.14 -18.77 10.01
CA HIS A 326 21.97 -18.07 10.54
C HIS A 326 22.24 -16.62 11.00
N THR A 327 23.52 -16.22 11.14
CA THR A 327 23.92 -14.85 11.47
C THR A 327 23.85 -13.92 10.24
N PHE A 328 23.69 -14.48 9.04
CA PHE A 328 23.53 -13.72 7.81
C PHE A 328 22.09 -13.71 7.30
N GLU A 329 21.72 -12.59 6.70
CA GLU A 329 20.49 -12.42 5.93
C GLU A 329 20.81 -11.73 4.61
N PHE A 330 20.11 -12.09 3.54
CA PHE A 330 20.40 -11.61 2.20
C PHE A 330 19.23 -10.91 1.53
N MET A 331 19.52 -9.88 0.75
CA MET A 331 18.56 -9.18 -0.10
C MET A 331 19.20 -8.86 -1.44
N VAL A 332 18.39 -8.54 -2.43
CA VAL A 332 18.84 -8.04 -3.73
C VAL A 332 18.16 -6.72 -4.05
N ALA A 333 18.94 -5.73 -4.49
CA ALA A 333 18.47 -4.43 -4.94
C ALA A 333 19.58 -3.74 -5.73
N ASP A 334 19.24 -2.93 -6.73
CA ASP A 334 20.22 -2.08 -7.43
C ASP A 334 20.65 -0.95 -6.49
N TRP A 335 21.78 -1.13 -5.79
CA TRP A 335 22.21 -0.21 -4.74
C TRP A 335 23.10 0.92 -5.26
N ASN A 336 23.84 0.65 -6.34
CA ASN A 336 24.73 1.62 -6.97
C ASN A 336 24.07 2.38 -8.15
N GLY A 337 22.85 2.01 -8.54
CA GLY A 337 22.07 2.65 -9.61
C GLY A 337 22.55 2.32 -11.02
N ASP A 338 23.20 1.16 -11.21
CA ASP A 338 23.74 0.74 -12.51
C ASP A 338 22.76 -0.10 -13.36
N GLY A 339 21.56 -0.37 -12.81
CA GLY A 339 20.51 -1.14 -13.45
C GLY A 339 20.66 -2.66 -13.29
N ARG A 340 21.66 -3.15 -12.54
CA ARG A 340 21.81 -4.57 -12.18
C ARG A 340 21.64 -4.75 -10.67
N PRO A 341 20.75 -5.65 -10.21
CA PRO A 341 20.56 -5.89 -8.79
C PRO A 341 21.86 -6.33 -8.08
N ASP A 342 22.25 -5.66 -7.01
CA ASP A 342 23.38 -6.03 -6.17
C ASP A 342 22.96 -7.04 -5.09
N LEU A 343 23.90 -7.85 -4.60
CA LEU A 343 23.67 -8.73 -3.45
C LEU A 343 24.04 -8.00 -2.17
N ILE A 344 23.08 -7.84 -1.28
CA ILE A 344 23.24 -7.19 0.02
C ILE A 344 23.19 -8.27 1.10
N ALA A 345 24.31 -8.47 1.80
CA ALA A 345 24.44 -9.38 2.92
C ALA A 345 24.51 -8.61 4.24
N ILE A 346 23.56 -8.87 5.12
CA ILE A 346 23.51 -8.32 6.48
C ILE A 346 24.09 -9.33 7.43
N LYS A 347 25.19 -8.97 8.10
CA LYS A 347 25.76 -9.76 9.19
C LYS A 347 25.22 -9.24 10.50
N LYS A 348 24.37 -10.02 11.14
CA LYS A 348 23.59 -9.62 12.33
C LYS A 348 24.43 -9.59 13.60
N SER A 349 25.31 -10.58 13.78
CA SER A 349 26.11 -10.75 15.00
C SER A 349 27.46 -11.38 14.70
N GLN A 350 28.32 -11.48 15.72
CA GLN A 350 29.70 -11.98 15.58
C GLN A 350 30.51 -11.14 14.57
N THR A 351 30.27 -9.84 14.59
CA THR A 351 30.79 -8.86 13.65
C THR A 351 32.15 -8.32 14.09
N GLY A 352 32.92 -7.76 13.16
CA GLY A 352 34.17 -7.08 13.49
C GLY A 352 33.93 -5.72 14.14
N SER A 353 32.79 -5.08 13.85
CA SER A 353 32.42 -3.76 14.37
C SER A 353 31.65 -3.80 15.70
N ASN A 354 31.25 -4.98 16.21
CA ASN A 354 30.28 -5.13 17.32
C ASN A 354 28.93 -4.44 17.04
N THR A 355 28.58 -4.31 15.76
CA THR A 355 27.32 -3.73 15.28
C THR A 355 26.82 -4.56 14.12
N THR A 356 25.54 -4.45 13.75
CA THR A 356 25.07 -5.08 12.51
C THR A 356 25.85 -4.50 11.33
N GLU A 357 26.43 -5.35 10.47
CA GLU A 357 27.23 -4.95 9.31
C GLU A 357 26.47 -5.18 8.00
N VAL A 358 26.68 -4.29 7.03
CA VAL A 358 26.17 -4.43 5.65
C VAL A 358 27.35 -4.64 4.71
N HIS A 359 27.25 -5.69 3.89
CA HIS A 359 28.23 -6.04 2.88
C HIS A 359 27.53 -6.16 1.53
N ILE A 360 27.99 -5.42 0.51
CA ILE A 360 27.33 -5.35 -0.81
C ILE A 360 28.30 -5.83 -1.89
N LEU A 361 27.84 -6.78 -2.70
CA LEU A 361 28.53 -7.32 -3.87
C LEU A 361 27.84 -6.89 -5.15
N SER A 362 28.62 -6.46 -6.15
CA SER A 362 28.09 -5.88 -7.38
C SER A 362 27.41 -6.90 -8.29
N GLY A 363 26.17 -6.62 -8.68
CA GLY A 363 25.45 -7.39 -9.69
C GLY A 363 26.13 -7.33 -11.05
N ALA A 364 26.67 -6.16 -11.42
CA ALA A 364 27.39 -5.95 -12.67
C ALA A 364 28.65 -6.82 -12.83
N SER A 365 29.29 -7.22 -11.73
CA SER A 365 30.42 -8.16 -11.77
C SER A 365 30.01 -9.61 -11.50
N SER A 366 28.72 -9.96 -11.58
CA SER A 366 28.21 -11.28 -11.17
C SER A 366 28.64 -11.62 -9.74
N PHE A 367 28.50 -10.64 -8.84
CA PHE A 367 28.80 -10.71 -7.41
C PHE A 367 30.27 -10.98 -7.06
N GLN A 368 31.22 -10.61 -7.94
CA GLN A 368 32.66 -10.83 -7.71
C GLN A 368 33.38 -9.64 -7.07
N THR A 369 32.72 -8.49 -6.93
CA THR A 369 33.36 -7.24 -6.47
C THR A 369 32.58 -6.62 -5.32
N TRP A 370 33.28 -6.29 -4.23
CA TRP A 370 32.70 -5.53 -3.13
C TRP A 370 32.44 -4.09 -3.54
N ILE A 371 31.22 -3.63 -3.30
CA ILE A 371 30.83 -2.22 -3.43
C ILE A 371 31.00 -1.53 -2.07
N LEU A 372 30.52 -2.17 -1.00
CA LEU A 372 30.50 -1.60 0.35
C LEU A 372 30.71 -2.69 1.39
N GLN A 373 31.45 -2.36 2.45
CA GLN A 373 31.51 -3.14 3.69
C GLN A 373 31.54 -2.14 4.84
N THR A 374 30.49 -2.10 5.66
CA THR A 374 30.38 -1.11 6.75
C THR A 374 29.60 -1.65 7.94
N GLY A 375 29.97 -1.22 9.15
CA GLY A 375 29.10 -1.33 10.31
C GLY A 375 27.96 -0.31 10.24
N THR A 376 26.89 -0.54 11.00
CA THR A 376 25.76 0.39 11.14
C THR A 376 25.66 0.93 12.58
N PRO A 377 24.85 1.97 12.81
CA PRO A 377 24.48 2.41 14.17
C PRO A 377 23.61 1.40 14.94
N LEU A 378 23.11 0.35 14.28
CA LEU A 378 22.34 -0.71 14.92
C LEU A 378 23.29 -1.68 15.61
N HIS A 379 23.05 -1.96 16.89
CA HIS A 379 23.78 -2.99 17.64
C HIS A 379 23.73 -4.36 16.95
N GLU A 380 24.56 -5.31 17.41
CA GLU A 380 24.40 -6.69 16.94
C GLU A 380 22.99 -7.19 17.23
N THR A 381 22.39 -7.82 16.23
CA THR A 381 21.01 -8.29 16.24
C THR A 381 20.94 -9.81 16.30
N ASP A 382 19.77 -10.32 16.69
CA ASP A 382 19.48 -11.75 16.83
C ASP A 382 18.26 -12.15 15.99
N HIS A 383 17.68 -13.31 16.29
CA HIS A 383 16.47 -13.82 15.63
C HIS A 383 15.23 -12.92 15.82
N THR A 384 15.24 -11.97 16.77
CA THR A 384 14.14 -11.01 16.94
C THR A 384 14.11 -9.93 15.86
N PHE A 385 15.14 -9.84 15.01
CA PHE A 385 15.20 -8.91 13.89
C PHE A 385 15.00 -9.62 12.55
N LYS A 386 14.35 -8.93 11.62
CA LYS A 386 14.26 -9.26 10.19
C LYS A 386 14.73 -8.05 9.39
N PHE A 387 15.57 -8.27 8.39
CA PHE A 387 16.07 -7.18 7.54
C PHE A 387 15.43 -7.21 6.16
N LEU A 388 15.20 -6.02 5.61
CA LEU A 388 14.66 -5.80 4.27
C LEU A 388 15.42 -4.64 3.65
N VAL A 389 15.38 -4.53 2.32
CA VAL A 389 15.94 -3.40 1.58
C VAL A 389 14.86 -2.82 0.70
N SER A 390 14.74 -1.50 0.69
CA SER A 390 13.88 -0.78 -0.24
C SER A 390 14.29 0.69 -0.30
N ASP A 391 14.05 1.37 -1.42
CA ASP A 391 14.17 2.83 -1.51
C ASP A 391 13.00 3.46 -0.73
N TRP A 392 13.17 3.60 0.58
CA TRP A 392 12.11 3.96 1.51
C TRP A 392 11.79 5.45 1.44
N ASN A 393 12.83 6.28 1.27
CA ASN A 393 12.69 7.72 1.19
C ASN A 393 12.56 8.26 -0.26
N GLY A 394 12.64 7.39 -1.28
CA GLY A 394 12.48 7.75 -2.69
C GLY A 394 13.67 8.51 -3.27
N ASP A 395 14.87 8.32 -2.73
CA ASP A 395 16.09 9.02 -3.16
C ASP A 395 16.88 8.30 -4.27
N GLY A 396 16.39 7.14 -4.70
CA GLY A 396 17.02 6.30 -5.71
C GLY A 396 18.14 5.42 -5.17
N ARG A 397 18.39 5.41 -3.85
CA ARG A 397 19.38 4.55 -3.21
C ARG A 397 18.71 3.68 -2.14
N PRO A 398 18.70 2.35 -2.29
CA PRO A 398 18.03 1.46 -1.36
C PRO A 398 18.49 1.64 0.10
N ASP A 399 17.51 1.84 0.98
CA ASP A 399 17.66 1.96 2.43
C ASP A 399 17.59 0.58 3.11
N LEU A 400 18.17 0.48 4.30
CA LEU A 400 18.07 -0.73 5.13
C LEU A 400 16.90 -0.59 6.11
N VAL A 401 15.96 -1.52 6.02
CA VAL A 401 14.82 -1.60 6.94
C VAL A 401 15.03 -2.75 7.90
N ALA A 402 15.07 -2.46 9.19
CA ALA A 402 15.16 -3.44 10.27
C ALA A 402 13.81 -3.52 10.99
N ILE A 403 13.18 -4.68 10.92
CA ILE A 403 11.94 -4.99 11.62
C ILE A 403 12.30 -5.70 12.92
N LYS A 404 12.02 -5.06 14.07
CA LYS A 404 12.18 -5.67 15.38
C LYS A 404 10.86 -6.31 15.79
N LYS A 405 10.82 -7.64 15.77
CA LYS A 405 9.61 -8.46 15.96
C LYS A 405 9.12 -8.44 17.40
N SER A 406 10.01 -8.56 18.37
CA SER A 406 9.68 -8.66 19.81
C SER A 406 10.74 -8.05 20.71
N LYS A 407 10.47 -8.00 22.03
CA LYS A 407 11.35 -7.35 23.03
C LYS A 407 11.55 -5.86 22.69
N THR A 408 10.50 -5.23 22.23
CA THR A 408 10.47 -3.86 21.70
C THR A 408 10.27 -2.85 22.82
N GLY A 409 10.62 -1.59 22.58
CA GLY A 409 10.35 -0.50 23.54
C GLY A 409 8.87 -0.08 23.51
N THR A 410 8.19 -0.35 22.39
CA THR A 410 6.80 0.05 22.14
C THR A 410 5.75 -1.02 22.46
N SER A 411 6.16 -2.22 22.88
CA SER A 411 5.27 -3.40 23.01
C SER A 411 4.53 -3.75 21.70
N SER A 412 5.14 -3.42 20.56
CA SER A 412 4.60 -3.63 19.20
C SER A 412 5.75 -4.00 18.27
N THR A 413 5.48 -4.60 17.12
CA THR A 413 6.53 -4.75 16.10
C THR A 413 7.03 -3.35 15.71
N GLU A 414 8.36 -3.13 15.67
CA GLU A 414 8.96 -1.83 15.33
C GLU A 414 9.63 -1.85 13.94
N VAL A 415 9.54 -0.73 13.24
CA VAL A 415 10.23 -0.47 11.97
C VAL A 415 11.31 0.58 12.20
N HIS A 416 12.55 0.22 11.86
CA HIS A 416 13.70 1.10 11.92
C HIS A 416 14.35 1.19 10.53
N VAL A 417 14.60 2.40 10.03
CA VAL A 417 15.12 2.61 8.67
C VAL A 417 16.44 3.39 8.73
N LEU A 418 17.47 2.86 8.08
CA LEU A 418 18.79 3.48 7.93
C LEU A 418 19.01 3.89 6.46
N SER A 419 19.52 5.10 6.25
CA SER A 419 19.67 5.68 4.91
C SER A 419 20.74 5.02 4.07
N GLY A 420 20.37 4.52 2.89
CA GLY A 420 21.29 4.04 1.86
C GLY A 420 22.22 5.14 1.38
N SER A 421 21.70 6.35 1.17
CA SER A 421 22.47 7.57 0.82
C SER A 421 23.59 7.91 1.79
N SER A 422 23.45 7.61 3.08
CA SER A 422 24.53 7.79 4.07
C SER A 422 25.40 6.55 4.29
N ASN A 423 25.33 5.54 3.42
CA ASN A 423 25.94 4.22 3.64
C ASN A 423 25.50 3.61 4.98
N PHE A 424 24.20 3.70 5.27
CA PHE A 424 23.53 3.17 6.45
C PHE A 424 24.00 3.78 7.78
N GLN A 425 24.52 5.01 7.78
CA GLN A 425 25.02 5.69 8.97
C GLN A 425 24.00 6.61 9.65
N SER A 426 22.83 6.82 9.06
CA SER A 426 21.84 7.80 9.54
C SER A 426 20.45 7.18 9.58
N TRP A 427 19.75 7.39 10.69
CA TRP A 427 18.36 6.97 10.85
C TRP A 427 17.44 7.87 10.03
N ILE A 428 16.53 7.25 9.28
CA ILE A 428 15.40 7.90 8.62
C ILE A 428 14.15 7.79 9.50
N LEU A 429 13.90 6.59 10.05
CA LEU A 429 12.69 6.30 10.83
C LEU A 429 13.01 5.35 11.97
N GLN A 430 12.33 5.54 13.11
CA GLN A 430 12.23 4.57 14.21
C GLN A 430 10.83 4.69 14.80
N THR A 431 9.97 3.68 14.60
CA THR A 431 8.58 3.72 15.07
C THR A 431 8.07 2.35 15.47
N GLY A 432 7.16 2.31 16.45
CA GLY A 432 6.27 1.15 16.64
C GLY A 432 5.22 1.10 15.53
N THR A 433 4.55 -0.03 15.39
CA THR A 433 3.47 -0.23 14.41
C THR A 433 2.16 -0.60 15.10
N ALA A 434 1.05 -0.61 14.37
CA ALA A 434 -0.21 -1.16 14.86
C ALA A 434 -0.24 -2.70 14.91
N LEU A 435 0.87 -3.36 14.55
CA LEU A 435 1.03 -4.80 14.71
C LEU A 435 1.62 -5.09 16.09
N HIS A 436 0.99 -6.01 16.81
CA HIS A 436 1.53 -6.54 18.07
C HIS A 436 2.94 -7.12 17.89
N GLU A 437 3.64 -7.40 18.98
CA GLU A 437 4.92 -8.11 18.88
C GLU A 437 4.73 -9.48 18.20
N THR A 438 5.62 -9.80 17.27
CA THR A 438 5.56 -10.96 16.38
C THR A 438 6.68 -11.96 16.67
N ASN A 439 6.63 -13.09 15.98
CA ASN A 439 7.60 -14.19 16.07
C ASN A 439 7.86 -14.80 14.68
N GLU A 440 8.51 -15.97 14.62
CA GLU A 440 8.88 -16.64 13.35
C GLU A 440 7.69 -17.08 12.46
N GLN A 441 6.46 -17.05 12.97
CA GLN A 441 5.24 -17.26 12.17
C GLN A 441 4.98 -16.11 11.19
N TYR A 442 5.59 -14.94 11.42
CA TYR A 442 5.40 -13.74 10.62
C TYR A 442 6.59 -13.50 9.69
N GLN A 443 6.30 -13.22 8.43
CA GLN A 443 7.28 -12.70 7.48
C GLN A 443 6.91 -11.27 7.08
N PHE A 444 7.93 -10.46 6.82
CA PHE A 444 7.79 -9.05 6.46
C PHE A 444 8.37 -8.81 5.07
N ILE A 445 7.73 -7.94 4.30
CA ILE A 445 8.13 -7.53 2.96
C ILE A 445 7.86 -6.02 2.83
N MET A 446 8.78 -5.27 2.23
CA MET A 446 8.53 -3.90 1.82
C MET A 446 8.01 -3.91 0.38
N ALA A 447 6.89 -3.23 0.12
CA ALA A 447 6.34 -3.12 -1.23
C ALA A 447 5.66 -1.77 -1.44
N ASP A 448 5.80 -1.21 -2.64
CA ASP A 448 4.96 -0.11 -3.11
C ASP A 448 3.59 -0.65 -3.53
N TRP A 449 2.79 -1.05 -2.54
CA TRP A 449 1.52 -1.77 -2.71
C TRP A 449 0.54 -1.09 -3.67
N LYS A 450 0.60 0.24 -3.76
CA LYS A 450 -0.30 1.06 -4.59
C LYS A 450 0.41 1.81 -5.73
N GLY A 451 1.70 1.56 -5.97
CA GLY A 451 2.45 2.24 -7.04
C GLY A 451 2.62 3.76 -6.84
N ARG A 452 2.64 4.21 -5.59
CA ARG A 452 2.66 5.63 -5.15
C ARG A 452 4.07 6.10 -4.76
N GLY A 453 5.08 5.25 -4.91
CA GLY A 453 6.46 5.51 -4.48
C GLY A 453 6.60 5.61 -2.96
N ARG A 454 5.77 4.86 -2.21
CA ARG A 454 5.86 4.71 -0.75
C ARG A 454 5.99 3.23 -0.42
N GLN A 455 6.85 2.88 0.52
CA GLN A 455 7.12 1.49 0.86
C GLN A 455 6.25 1.04 2.05
N ASP A 456 5.09 0.44 1.74
CA ASP A 456 4.19 -0.14 2.72
C ASP A 456 4.76 -1.45 3.31
N LEU A 457 4.37 -1.76 4.54
CA LEU A 457 4.81 -2.97 5.23
C LEU A 457 3.80 -4.08 4.99
N VAL A 458 4.17 -5.05 4.15
CA VAL A 458 3.40 -6.27 3.95
C VAL A 458 3.84 -7.30 4.99
N VAL A 459 2.86 -7.86 5.69
CA VAL A 459 3.03 -8.82 6.76
C VAL A 459 2.30 -10.10 6.38
N ILE A 460 3.04 -11.19 6.29
CA ILE A 460 2.50 -12.52 6.03
C ILE A 460 2.43 -13.27 7.35
N ASN A 461 1.22 -13.58 7.81
CA ASN A 461 0.99 -14.54 8.89
C ASN A 461 0.79 -15.92 8.26
N LYS A 462 1.77 -16.80 8.42
CA LYS A 462 1.78 -18.11 7.73
C LYS A 462 0.57 -18.99 8.09
N GLY A 463 -0.01 -18.83 9.27
CA GLY A 463 -1.13 -19.65 9.77
C GLY A 463 -0.71 -21.09 10.08
N LYS A 464 -1.49 -21.86 10.84
CA LYS A 464 -1.17 -23.28 11.11
C LYS A 464 -1.58 -24.19 9.94
N PRO A 465 -0.69 -25.05 9.41
CA PRO A 465 -1.03 -26.00 8.34
C PRO A 465 -2.26 -26.86 8.68
N GLY A 466 -3.25 -26.86 7.79
CA GLY A 466 -4.49 -27.65 7.90
C GLY A 466 -5.54 -27.12 8.89
N ALA A 467 -5.26 -26.01 9.59
CA ALA A 467 -6.18 -25.42 10.56
C ALA A 467 -6.57 -23.97 10.22
N GLU A 468 -5.66 -23.20 9.64
CA GLU A 468 -5.84 -21.79 9.29
C GLU A 468 -5.31 -21.55 7.87
N ASN A 469 -5.74 -20.47 7.21
CA ASN A 469 -5.14 -20.04 5.95
C ASN A 469 -3.96 -19.10 6.22
N THR A 470 -3.05 -18.95 5.26
CA THR A 470 -2.07 -17.87 5.30
C THR A 470 -2.80 -16.54 5.13
N GLU A 471 -2.47 -15.55 5.96
CA GLU A 471 -3.06 -14.22 5.95
C GLU A 471 -2.03 -13.16 5.56
N VAL A 472 -2.51 -12.11 4.89
CA VAL A 472 -1.73 -10.93 4.52
C VAL A 472 -2.33 -9.72 5.20
N TYR A 473 -1.47 -8.95 5.87
CA TYR A 473 -1.78 -7.62 6.34
C TYR A 473 -0.88 -6.61 5.65
N ILE A 474 -1.40 -5.42 5.37
CA ILE A 474 -0.62 -4.34 4.77
C ILE A 474 -0.76 -3.13 5.67
N LEU A 475 0.35 -2.62 6.21
CA LEU A 475 0.37 -1.42 7.04
C LEU A 475 0.86 -0.22 6.23
N SER A 476 0.12 0.88 6.33
CA SER A 476 0.35 2.11 5.56
C SER A 476 1.60 2.85 6.04
N ALA A 477 2.57 3.03 5.15
CA ALA A 477 3.74 3.87 5.40
C ALA A 477 3.36 5.35 5.62
N LEU A 478 2.29 5.82 4.96
CA LEU A 478 1.76 7.16 5.13
C LEU A 478 1.32 7.43 6.58
N SER A 479 0.73 6.43 7.23
CA SER A 479 0.36 6.51 8.64
C SER A 479 1.52 6.32 9.62
N GLY A 480 2.76 6.09 9.15
CA GLY A 480 3.84 5.60 9.99
C GLY A 480 3.56 4.20 10.53
N TYR A 481 2.93 3.35 9.70
CA TYR A 481 2.53 1.97 10.01
C TYR A 481 1.53 1.82 11.16
N GLN A 482 0.69 2.82 11.39
CA GLN A 482 -0.37 2.79 12.41
C GLN A 482 -1.73 2.30 11.87
N ASN A 483 -1.91 2.31 10.55
CA ASN A 483 -3.17 1.89 9.92
C ASN A 483 -2.96 0.67 9.03
N TYR A 484 -3.95 -0.23 9.04
CA TYR A 484 -4.01 -1.34 8.10
C TYR A 484 -4.73 -0.90 6.82
N ILE A 485 -4.09 -1.07 5.67
CA ILE A 485 -4.68 -0.92 4.33
C ILE A 485 -5.50 -2.16 3.99
N LEU A 486 -4.97 -3.34 4.31
CA LEU A 486 -5.57 -4.63 3.99
C LEU A 486 -5.38 -5.60 5.15
N LYS A 487 -6.40 -6.40 5.42
CA LYS A 487 -6.32 -7.63 6.20
C LYS A 487 -7.10 -8.71 5.50
N THR A 488 -6.45 -9.79 5.10
CA THR A 488 -7.13 -10.80 4.31
C THR A 488 -6.50 -12.18 4.44
N SER A 489 -7.30 -13.22 4.28
CA SER A 489 -6.77 -14.56 4.04
C SER A 489 -6.42 -14.71 2.55
N THR A 490 -5.47 -15.59 2.26
CA THR A 490 -5.09 -15.95 0.90
C THR A 490 -5.78 -17.25 0.48
N GLY A 491 -5.68 -17.59 -0.81
CA GLY A 491 -6.04 -18.90 -1.34
C GLY A 491 -5.07 -20.02 -0.91
N LEU A 492 -3.98 -19.68 -0.20
CA LEU A 492 -3.07 -20.66 0.39
C LEU A 492 -3.61 -21.11 1.75
N HIS A 493 -3.69 -22.43 1.93
CA HIS A 493 -3.81 -23.04 3.24
C HIS A 493 -2.60 -22.67 4.13
N GLY A 494 -2.73 -22.86 5.43
CA GLY A 494 -1.68 -22.55 6.40
C GLY A 494 -0.33 -23.10 5.98
N THR A 495 0.65 -22.22 6.01
CA THR A 495 2.03 -22.46 5.63
C THR A 495 2.92 -22.50 6.88
N ASP A 496 4.18 -22.92 6.74
CA ASP A 496 5.10 -23.04 7.86
C ASP A 496 6.51 -22.56 7.48
N GLY A 497 7.52 -22.96 8.25
CA GLY A 497 8.93 -22.61 7.98
C GLY A 497 9.43 -23.07 6.61
N SER A 498 8.76 -24.02 5.94
CA SER A 498 9.10 -24.45 4.59
C SER A 498 8.68 -23.46 3.50
N PHE A 499 7.92 -22.41 3.86
CA PHE A 499 7.53 -21.37 2.92
C PHE A 499 8.30 -20.07 3.14
N GLU A 500 8.68 -19.43 2.04
CA GLU A 500 9.22 -18.08 2.00
C GLU A 500 8.40 -17.25 1.01
N PHE A 501 8.10 -16.00 1.38
CA PHE A 501 7.20 -15.14 0.62
C PHE A 501 7.92 -13.96 -0.03
N ALA A 502 7.36 -13.46 -1.12
CA ALA A 502 7.76 -12.21 -1.75
C ALA A 502 6.55 -11.51 -2.37
N MET A 503 6.70 -10.22 -2.64
CA MET A 503 5.73 -9.43 -3.41
C MET A 503 6.38 -9.03 -4.73
N VAL A 504 5.71 -9.26 -5.85
CA VAL A 504 6.25 -8.95 -7.18
C VAL A 504 5.16 -8.43 -8.11
N ASN A 505 5.50 -7.60 -9.09
CA ASN A 505 4.55 -7.25 -10.16
C ASN A 505 4.66 -8.33 -11.26
N TRP A 506 3.80 -9.36 -11.24
CA TRP A 506 3.92 -10.49 -12.17
C TRP A 506 3.13 -10.31 -13.45
N ASN A 507 1.85 -9.90 -13.34
CA ASN A 507 0.95 -9.82 -14.49
C ASN A 507 0.49 -8.39 -14.82
N ARG A 508 0.55 -7.47 -13.86
CA ARG A 508 0.01 -6.11 -13.97
C ARG A 508 1.00 -5.10 -13.40
N PRO A 509 1.41 -4.08 -14.17
CA PRO A 509 2.24 -3.00 -13.64
C PRO A 509 1.53 -2.30 -12.46
N GLY A 510 2.26 -2.09 -11.36
CA GLY A 510 1.76 -1.33 -10.20
C GLY A 510 0.80 -2.10 -9.28
N ILE A 511 0.57 -3.40 -9.51
CA ILE A 511 -0.18 -4.27 -8.60
C ILE A 511 0.75 -5.39 -8.15
N SER A 512 0.97 -5.46 -6.85
CA SER A 512 1.85 -6.49 -6.26
C SER A 512 1.10 -7.80 -6.10
N ASP A 513 1.57 -8.84 -6.77
CA ASP A 513 1.14 -10.22 -6.62
C ASP A 513 1.95 -10.93 -5.51
N LEU A 514 1.31 -11.86 -4.80
CA LEU A 514 1.94 -12.62 -3.73
C LEU A 514 2.64 -13.84 -4.31
N VAL A 515 3.92 -13.99 -4.01
CA VAL A 515 4.69 -15.19 -4.32
C VAL A 515 4.93 -15.98 -3.05
N ALA A 516 4.65 -17.28 -3.10
CA ALA A 516 5.01 -18.26 -2.09
C ALA A 516 5.98 -19.28 -2.69
N ILE A 517 7.16 -19.39 -2.09
CA ILE A 517 8.19 -20.36 -2.46
C ILE A 517 8.13 -21.49 -1.44
N LYS A 518 7.80 -22.69 -1.90
CA LYS A 518 7.78 -23.88 -1.08
C LYS A 518 9.12 -24.60 -1.19
N LYS A 519 9.93 -24.51 -0.13
CA LYS A 519 11.11 -25.34 0.10
C LYS A 519 10.58 -26.76 0.32
N SER A 520 10.88 -27.71 -0.58
CA SER A 520 10.05 -28.92 -0.71
C SER A 520 9.85 -29.68 0.62
N ALA A 521 8.58 -29.98 0.93
CA ALA A 521 8.16 -31.07 1.80
C ALA A 521 7.04 -31.86 1.12
N THR A 522 7.33 -33.14 0.84
CA THR A 522 6.50 -34.23 0.27
C THR A 522 5.80 -33.98 -1.08
N GLY A 523 6.10 -34.83 -2.08
CA GLY A 523 5.37 -34.96 -3.36
C GLY A 523 6.09 -34.40 -4.59
N SER A 524 6.98 -33.42 -4.41
CA SER A 524 7.83 -32.83 -5.44
C SER A 524 9.30 -33.00 -5.08
N ASN A 525 10.14 -33.31 -6.06
CA ASN A 525 11.60 -33.39 -5.90
C ASN A 525 12.29 -32.03 -6.14
N SER A 526 11.53 -30.94 -6.15
CA SER A 526 11.99 -29.60 -6.51
C SER A 526 11.39 -28.53 -5.60
N THR A 527 12.06 -27.39 -5.54
CA THR A 527 11.47 -26.16 -4.96
C THR A 527 10.39 -25.64 -5.89
N GLU A 528 9.24 -25.26 -5.32
CA GLU A 528 8.07 -24.80 -6.08
C GLU A 528 7.84 -23.30 -5.89
N VAL A 529 7.35 -22.63 -6.93
CA VAL A 529 6.92 -21.24 -6.90
C VAL A 529 5.44 -21.15 -7.22
N HIS A 530 4.71 -20.48 -6.33
CA HIS A 530 3.26 -20.30 -6.33
C HIS A 530 2.99 -18.80 -6.38
N ILE A 531 2.24 -18.31 -7.36
CA ILE A 531 1.93 -16.89 -7.53
C ILE A 531 0.42 -16.69 -7.46
N LEU A 532 -0.02 -15.82 -6.56
CA LEU A 532 -1.42 -15.47 -6.34
C LEU A 532 -1.66 -14.01 -6.70
N SER A 533 -2.76 -13.76 -7.38
CA SER A 533 -3.15 -12.43 -7.86
C SER A 533 -3.42 -11.48 -6.71
N GLY A 534 -2.70 -10.37 -6.71
CA GLY A 534 -2.91 -9.24 -5.81
C GLY A 534 -4.19 -8.48 -6.05
#